data_AF-A0A5K1DXG6-F1
#
_entry.id   AF-A0A5K1DXG6-F1
#
_cell.length_a   1.000
_cell.length_b   1.000
_cell.length_c   1.000
_cell.angle_alpha   90.00
_cell.angle_beta   90.00
_cell.angle_gamma   90.00
#
_symmetry.space_group_name_H-M   'P 1'
#
loop_
_entity.id
_entity.type
_entity.pdbx_description
1 polymer ?
#
loop_
_entity_poly.entity_id
_entity_poly.type
_entity_poly.pdbx_seq_one_letter_code
_entity_poly.pdbx_strand_id
1 'polypeptide(L)' 'VVVSPPFVFLPLVKGLLRADFSVAAQNCWVRKGGAFTGEI' A
#
# COMPACT_ATOMS: atom_id res chain seq x y z
N VAL A 1 5.00 5.46 14.01
CA VAL A 1 3.55 5.29 13.75
C VAL A 1 3.37 4.79 12.32
N VAL A 2 2.42 3.89 12.06
CA VAL A 2 2.17 3.33 10.73
C VAL A 2 0.79 3.76 10.23
N VAL A 3 0.70 4.17 8.97
CA VAL A 3 -0.55 4.56 8.30
C VAL A 3 -0.80 3.63 7.12
N SER A 4 -2.04 3.14 6.99
CA SER A 4 -2.42 2.24 5.90
C SER A 4 -3.65 2.76 5.15
N PRO A 5 -3.47 3.59 4.11
CA PRO A 5 -4.56 4.14 3.31
C PRO A 5 -5.08 3.12 2.27
N PRO A 6 -6.26 3.37 1.67
CA PRO A 6 -6.70 2.62 0.48
C PRO A 6 -5.62 2.65 -0.61
N PHE A 7 -5.43 1.52 -1.30
CA PHE A 7 -4.26 1.28 -2.18
C PHE A 7 -4.04 2.39 -3.23
N VAL A 8 -5.11 2.88 -3.85
CA VAL A 8 -5.05 3.95 -4.86
C VAL A 8 -4.44 5.27 -4.36
N PHE A 9 -4.45 5.49 -3.04
CA PHE A 9 -3.88 6.67 -2.40
C PHE A 9 -2.52 6.42 -1.75
N LEU A 10 -2.01 5.17 -1.75
CA LEU A 10 -0.74 4.83 -1.12
C LEU A 10 0.43 5.69 -1.63
N PRO A 11 0.59 5.94 -2.94
CA PRO A 11 1.65 6.82 -3.44
C PRO A 11 1.50 8.27 -2.98
N LEU A 12 0.26 8.79 -2.97
CA LEU A 12 -0.05 10.14 -2.54
C LEU A 12 0.30 10.34 -1.06
N VAL A 13 -0.19 9.45 -0.19
CA VAL A 13 0.04 9.51 1.25
C VAL A 13 1.53 9.37 1.58
N LYS A 14 2.25 8.48 0.88
CA LYS A 14 3.71 8.33 1.04
C LYS A 14 4.47 9.61 0.65
N GLY A 15 4.01 10.37 -0.34
CA GLY A 15 4.62 11.64 -0.76
C GLY A 15 4.31 12.82 0.16
N LEU A 16 3.20 12.78 0.91
CA LEU A 16 2.75 13.86 1.79
C LEU A 16 3.26 13.72 3.23
N LEU A 17 3.48 12.50 3.71
CA LEU A 17 3.89 12.27 5.09
C LEU A 17 5.39 12.50 5.29
N ARG A 18 5.75 12.99 6.48
CA ARG A 18 7.14 13.09 6.95
C ARG A 18 7.74 11.68 7.05
N ALA A 19 9.05 11.57 6.79
CA ALA A 19 9.76 10.29 6.66
C ALA A 19 9.77 9.40 7.92
N ASP A 20 9.43 9.94 9.09
CA ASP A 20 9.28 9.19 10.34
C ASP A 20 7.95 8.41 10.43
N PHE A 21 7.00 8.67 9.52
CA PHE A 21 5.83 7.83 9.34
C PHE A 21 6.11 6.73 8.32
N SER A 22 5.81 5.50 8.72
CA SER A 22 5.81 4.38 7.79
C SER A 22 4.44 4.24 7.12
N VAL A 23 4.43 3.89 5.83
CA VAL A 23 3.20 3.67 5.05
C VAL A 23 3.15 2.23 4.56
N ALA A 24 2.00 1.58 4.72
CA ALA A 24 1.79 0.18 4.33
C ALA A 24 0.50 0.01 3.51
N ALA A 25 0.46 -0.98 2.62
CA ALA A 25 -0.78 -1.41 1.98
C ALA A 25 -1.69 -2.16 2.98
N GLN A 26 -3.00 -2.12 2.76
CA GLN A 26 -4.00 -2.76 3.63
C GLN A 26 -4.19 -4.25 3.35
N ASN A 27 -3.79 -4.71 2.16
CA ASN A 27 -3.85 -6.10 1.73
C ASN A 27 -2.58 -6.45 0.92
N CYS A 28 -2.26 -7.73 0.82
CA CYS A 28 -1.24 -8.26 -0.07
C CYS A 28 -1.58 -9.66 -0.56
N TRP A 29 -1.27 -9.92 -1.83
CA TRP A 29 -1.39 -11.21 -2.46
C TRP A 29 -0.26 -12.15 -2.03
N VAL A 30 -0.62 -13.39 -1.75
CA VAL A 30 0.25 -14.36 -1.07
C VAL A 30 1.08 -15.23 -2.04
N ARG A 31 0.83 -15.15 -3.36
CA ARG A 31 1.56 -15.95 -4.36
C ARG A 31 2.36 -15.07 -5.30
N LYS A 32 3.29 -15.69 -6.04
CA LYS A 32 3.91 -15.05 -7.21
C LYS A 32 2.82 -14.77 -8.25
N GLY A 33 2.94 -13.66 -8.98
CA GLY A 33 1.90 -13.08 -9.84
C GLY A 33 1.16 -14.08 -10.77
N GLY A 34 -0.01 -13.67 -11.26
CA GLY A 34 -0.87 -14.49 -12.11
C GLY A 34 -2.17 -13.79 -12.50
N ALA A 35 -3.15 -14.54 -12.97
CA ALA A 35 -4.47 -14.02 -13.37
C ALA A 35 -5.40 -13.79 -12.16
N PHE A 36 -4.99 -12.89 -11.27
CA PHE A 36 -5.74 -12.50 -10.07
C PHE A 36 -6.18 -11.04 -10.22
N THR A 37 -7.25 -10.84 -10.98
CA THR A 37 -7.74 -9.51 -11.35
C THR A 37 -8.01 -8.66 -10.11
N GLY A 38 -7.22 -7.60 -9.92
CA GLY A 38 -7.41 -6.63 -8.85
C GLY A 38 -6.67 -6.92 -7.54
N GLU A 39 -6.01 -8.08 -7.41
CA GLU A 39 -5.13 -8.37 -6.27
C GLU A 39 -3.81 -7.58 -6.40
N ILE A 40 -3.23 -7.23 -5.24
CA ILE A 40 -2.01 -6.41 -5.10
C ILE A 40 -0.89 -7.21 -4.46
#